data_AF-A0A162JR19-F1
#
_entry.id   AF-A0A162JR19-F1
#
_cell.length_a   1.000
_cell.length_b   1.000
_cell.length_c   1.000
_cell.angle_alpha   90.00
_cell.angle_beta   90.00
_cell.angle_gamma   90.00
#
_symmetry.space_group_name_H-M   'P 1'
#
loop_
_entity.id
_entity.type
_entity.pdbx_description
1 polymer ?
#
loop_
_entity_poly.entity_id
_entity_poly.type
_entity_poly.pdbx_seq_one_letter_code
_entity_poly.pdbx_strand_id
1 'polypeptide(L)'
;MNPHYYMGRKDWEMMRAFYEYDESNCECRAFARLKEAGHEDLAIGCFGYVLLDEEHERKLHAQLDESLPGAGRTATADPGIVKEYAPPGEEHEFRQTDAEKLLVDVKKLQQLGIIRIDVAARQLLGCRISDFSTAVTAPHFAATPERNPHLTPDMRKAIELEIFSKPRTTISSLTR
;
A
#
# COMPACT_ATOMS: atom_id res chain seq x y z
N MET A 1 -21.75 25.95 -10.55
CA MET A 1 -22.37 24.85 -11.30
C MET A 1 -21.30 24.23 -12.17
N ASN A 2 -20.77 23.07 -11.75
CA ASN A 2 -19.65 22.40 -12.42
C ASN A 2 -20.22 21.36 -13.40
N PRO A 3 -19.88 21.38 -14.70
CA PRO A 3 -20.51 20.52 -15.68
C PRO A 3 -19.95 19.10 -15.56
N HIS A 4 -20.85 18.13 -15.67
CA HIS A 4 -20.56 16.70 -15.77
C HIS A 4 -19.42 16.43 -16.75
N TYR A 5 -18.32 15.87 -16.25
CA TYR A 5 -17.32 15.18 -17.06
C TYR A 5 -17.96 13.93 -17.67
N TYR A 6 -18.48 14.04 -18.89
CA TYR A 6 -18.73 12.87 -19.71
C TYR A 6 -17.40 12.36 -20.26
N MET A 7 -16.74 11.47 -19.51
CA MET A 7 -15.58 10.72 -20.00
C MET A 7 -16.00 9.83 -21.17
N GLY A 8 -15.33 9.97 -22.32
CA GLY A 8 -15.56 9.12 -23.48
C GLY A 8 -15.12 7.68 -23.20
N ARG A 9 -15.65 6.70 -23.96
CA ARG A 9 -15.34 5.27 -23.78
C ARG A 9 -13.83 4.94 -23.87
N LYS A 10 -13.07 5.71 -24.67
CA LYS A 10 -11.60 5.63 -24.76
C LYS A 10 -10.89 6.23 -23.53
N ASP A 11 -11.44 7.28 -22.94
CA ASP A 11 -10.90 7.91 -21.74
C ASP A 11 -11.10 7.00 -20.52
N TRP A 12 -12.22 6.26 -20.49
CA TRP A 12 -12.46 5.20 -19.50
C TRP A 12 -11.42 4.08 -19.56
N GLU A 13 -11.06 3.60 -20.76
CA GLU A 13 -10.04 2.54 -20.92
C GLU A 13 -8.64 3.02 -20.47
N MET A 14 -8.29 4.28 -20.74
CA MET A 14 -7.06 4.88 -20.20
C MET A 14 -7.13 5.05 -18.68
N MET A 15 -8.25 5.50 -18.13
CA MET A 15 -8.43 5.71 -16.69
C MET A 15 -8.50 4.41 -15.90
N ARG A 16 -8.94 3.30 -16.50
CA ARG A 16 -8.91 1.98 -15.86
C ARG A 16 -7.51 1.56 -15.45
N ALA A 17 -6.49 1.91 -16.25
CA ALA A 17 -5.11 1.70 -15.85
C ALA A 17 -4.85 2.43 -14.52
N PHE A 18 -5.24 3.70 -14.40
CA PHE A 18 -5.05 4.50 -13.19
C PHE A 18 -5.91 4.09 -11.99
N TYR A 19 -7.10 3.52 -12.22
CA TYR A 19 -7.97 3.01 -11.14
C TYR A 19 -7.35 1.80 -10.42
N GLU A 20 -6.60 0.96 -11.13
CA GLU A 20 -5.79 -0.10 -10.53
C GLU A 20 -4.59 0.44 -9.70
N TYR A 21 -4.32 1.76 -9.76
CA TYR A 21 -3.25 2.47 -9.05
C TYR A 21 -3.70 3.33 -7.87
N ASP A 22 -4.97 3.23 -7.45
CA ASP A 22 -5.39 3.88 -6.22
C ASP A 22 -4.61 3.32 -5.02
N GLU A 23 -4.06 4.20 -4.18
CA GLU A 23 -3.20 3.83 -3.04
C GLU A 23 -3.95 2.94 -2.04
N SER A 24 -5.27 3.05 -1.97
CA SER A 24 -6.16 2.19 -1.18
C SER A 24 -6.17 0.73 -1.64
N ASN A 25 -5.79 0.44 -2.90
CA ASN A 25 -5.74 -0.91 -3.44
C ASN A 25 -4.38 -1.60 -3.22
N CYS A 26 -3.31 -0.87 -2.91
CA CYS A 26 -1.96 -1.45 -2.79
C CYS A 26 -1.92 -2.60 -1.78
N GLU A 27 -2.50 -2.36 -0.60
CA GLU A 27 -2.52 -3.35 0.47
C GLU A 27 -3.40 -4.56 0.15
N CYS A 28 -4.62 -4.32 -0.35
CA CYS A 28 -5.53 -5.38 -0.74
C CYS A 28 -4.94 -6.24 -1.87
N ARG A 29 -4.26 -5.63 -2.85
CA ARG A 29 -3.60 -6.34 -3.96
C ARG A 29 -2.41 -7.16 -3.47
N ALA A 30 -1.58 -6.59 -2.59
CA ALA A 30 -0.46 -7.31 -2.00
C ALA A 30 -0.94 -8.53 -1.22
N PHE A 31 -1.95 -8.38 -0.37
CA PHE A 31 -2.48 -9.49 0.41
C PHE A 31 -3.20 -10.54 -0.46
N ALA A 32 -3.96 -10.12 -1.48
CA ALA A 32 -4.54 -11.03 -2.46
C ALA A 32 -3.45 -11.89 -3.13
N ARG A 33 -2.31 -11.28 -3.48
CA ARG A 33 -1.18 -12.00 -4.07
C ARG A 33 -0.55 -13.02 -3.12
N LEU A 34 -0.44 -12.69 -1.83
CA LEU A 34 0.01 -13.63 -0.80
C LEU A 34 -0.95 -14.82 -0.68
N LYS A 35 -2.26 -14.55 -0.68
CA LYS A 35 -3.30 -15.58 -0.62
C LYS A 35 -3.28 -16.51 -1.83
N GLU A 36 -3.16 -15.95 -3.04
CA GLU A 36 -3.01 -16.74 -4.27
C GLU A 36 -1.80 -17.68 -4.23
N ALA A 37 -0.70 -17.25 -3.60
CA ALA A 37 0.54 -17.99 -3.53
C ALA A 37 0.65 -18.90 -2.28
N GLY A 38 -0.32 -18.86 -1.36
CA GLY A 38 -0.28 -19.62 -0.11
C GLY A 38 0.77 -19.12 0.90
N HIS A 39 1.06 -17.82 0.90
CA HIS A 39 2.08 -17.16 1.73
C HIS A 39 1.51 -16.06 2.63
N GLU A 40 0.28 -16.27 3.14
CA GLU A 40 -0.38 -15.33 4.07
C GLU A 40 0.41 -15.16 5.39
N ASP A 41 1.33 -16.07 5.71
CA ASP A 41 2.23 -16.01 6.88
C ASP A 41 3.25 -14.86 6.82
N LEU A 42 3.51 -14.30 5.64
CA LEU A 42 4.48 -13.20 5.46
C LEU A 42 3.95 -11.83 5.92
N ALA A 43 2.65 -11.70 6.16
CA ALA A 43 1.98 -10.43 6.41
C ALA A 43 0.89 -10.52 7.48
N ILE A 44 0.50 -9.36 8.01
CA ILE A 44 -0.77 -9.20 8.70
C ILE A 44 -1.90 -9.23 7.67
N GLY A 45 -2.99 -9.93 8.01
CA GLY A 45 -4.15 -10.03 7.15
C GLY A 45 -4.73 -8.68 6.73
N CYS A 46 -5.05 -8.52 5.44
CA CYS A 46 -5.86 -7.42 4.92
C CYS A 46 -7.11 -7.99 4.25
N PHE A 47 -8.28 -7.62 4.78
CA PHE A 47 -9.57 -8.20 4.39
C PHE A 47 -10.39 -7.33 3.44
N GLY A 48 -9.89 -6.14 3.12
CA GLY A 48 -10.54 -5.20 2.20
C GLY A 48 -10.71 -3.82 2.82
N TYR A 49 -11.70 -3.08 2.32
CA TYR A 49 -12.04 -1.76 2.80
C TYR A 49 -13.51 -1.66 3.20
N VAL A 50 -13.81 -0.73 4.08
CA VAL A 50 -15.16 -0.32 4.48
C VAL A 50 -15.30 1.17 4.18
N LEU A 51 -16.42 1.54 3.56
CA LEU A 51 -16.77 2.95 3.39
C LEU A 51 -17.39 3.43 4.69
N LEU A 52 -16.76 4.42 5.31
CA LEU A 52 -17.28 5.06 6.50
C LEU A 52 -18.02 6.34 6.09
N ASP A 53 -19.21 6.53 6.65
CA ASP A 53 -19.86 7.84 6.60
C ASP A 53 -19.31 8.73 7.73
N GLU A 54 -19.65 10.01 7.70
CA GLU A 54 -19.20 10.97 8.70
C GLU A 54 -19.58 10.57 10.15
N GLU A 55 -20.68 9.84 10.35
CA GLU A 55 -21.08 9.40 11.69
C GLU A 55 -20.16 8.27 12.19
N HIS A 56 -19.85 7.31 11.32
CA HIS A 56 -18.95 6.20 11.63
C HIS A 56 -17.51 6.68 11.80
N GLU A 57 -17.03 7.63 10.98
CA GLU A 57 -15.72 8.26 11.16
C GLU A 57 -15.65 8.98 12.52
N ARG A 58 -16.68 9.76 12.89
CA ARG A 58 -16.73 10.43 14.21
C ARG A 58 -16.68 9.43 15.36
N LYS A 59 -17.42 8.31 15.26
CA LYS A 59 -17.39 7.25 16.29
C LYS A 59 -16.02 6.58 16.37
N LEU A 60 -15.37 6.34 15.23
CA LEU A 60 -14.04 5.78 15.17
C LEU A 60 -13.02 6.74 15.81
N HIS A 61 -13.03 8.02 15.44
CA HIS A 61 -12.16 9.03 16.05
C HIS A 61 -12.38 9.21 17.55
N ALA A 62 -13.62 9.07 18.04
CA ALA A 62 -13.91 9.16 19.47
C ALA A 62 -13.42 7.94 20.27
N GLN A 63 -13.20 6.80 19.60
CA GLN A 63 -12.76 5.55 20.23
C GLN A 63 -11.25 5.31 20.08
N LEU A 64 -10.64 5.91 19.05
CA LEU A 64 -9.22 5.87 18.80
C LEU A 64 -8.51 6.99 19.57
N ASP A 65 -7.36 6.69 20.15
CA ASP A 65 -6.53 7.68 20.82
C ASP A 65 -6.06 8.75 19.81
N GLU A 66 -6.26 10.03 20.14
CA GLU A 66 -5.84 11.18 19.31
C GLU A 66 -4.32 11.22 19.10
N SER A 67 -3.56 10.46 19.88
CA SER A 67 -2.11 10.28 19.70
C SER A 67 -1.72 9.40 18.50
N LEU A 68 -2.68 8.68 17.89
CA LEU A 68 -2.42 7.77 16.77
C LEU A 68 -2.14 8.53 15.46
N PRO A 69 -1.15 8.10 14.65
CA PRO A 69 -0.86 8.72 13.36
C PRO A 69 -2.10 8.71 12.45
N GLY A 70 -2.57 9.89 12.02
CA GLY A 70 -3.78 10.04 11.20
C GLY A 70 -5.02 10.56 11.96
N ALA A 71 -4.97 10.62 13.28
CA ALA A 71 -5.93 11.36 14.08
C ALA A 71 -5.87 12.87 13.69
N GLY A 72 -6.96 13.40 13.15
CA GLY A 72 -7.04 14.80 12.72
C GLY A 72 -7.00 15.04 11.20
N ARG A 73 -7.01 13.99 10.36
CA ARG A 73 -7.37 14.17 8.95
C ARG A 73 -8.84 14.59 8.87
N THR A 74 -9.14 15.60 8.06
CA THR A 74 -10.51 16.10 7.88
C THR A 74 -11.33 15.04 7.15
N ALA A 75 -12.55 14.79 7.63
CA ALA A 75 -13.53 13.86 7.09
C ALA A 75 -13.82 14.10 5.61
N THR A 76 -12.98 13.58 4.74
CA THR A 76 -13.40 13.08 3.43
C THR A 76 -13.73 11.62 3.64
N ALA A 77 -14.82 11.13 3.03
CA ALA A 77 -15.29 9.74 3.13
C ALA A 77 -14.23 8.78 2.56
N ASP A 78 -13.17 8.57 3.32
CA ASP A 78 -11.99 7.82 2.93
C ASP A 78 -12.26 6.36 3.28
N PRO A 79 -12.05 5.41 2.35
CA PRO A 79 -12.21 4.00 2.62
C PRO A 79 -11.26 3.57 3.76
N GLY A 80 -11.84 3.07 4.86
CA GLY A 80 -11.08 2.47 5.96
C GLY A 80 -10.63 1.06 5.60
N ILE A 81 -9.38 0.68 5.88
CA ILE A 81 -8.86 -0.67 5.61
C ILE A 81 -9.20 -1.60 6.80
N VAL A 82 -9.72 -2.79 6.50
CA VAL A 82 -10.03 -3.83 7.49
C VAL A 82 -8.86 -4.80 7.55
N LYS A 83 -8.19 -4.90 8.70
CA LYS A 83 -7.02 -5.78 8.92
C LYS A 83 -7.23 -6.82 10.00
N GLU A 84 -6.36 -7.82 10.00
CA GLU A 84 -6.19 -8.75 11.11
C GLU A 84 -5.83 -7.98 12.38
N TYR A 85 -6.57 -8.26 13.45
CA TYR A 85 -6.33 -7.66 14.75
C TYR A 85 -5.12 -8.31 15.42
N ALA A 86 -4.08 -7.52 15.66
CA ALA A 86 -2.94 -7.91 16.48
C ALA A 86 -3.06 -7.24 17.86
N PRO A 87 -3.23 -8.00 18.96
CA PRO A 87 -3.40 -7.41 20.28
C PRO A 87 -2.14 -6.64 20.72
N PRO A 88 -2.29 -5.46 21.33
CA PRO A 88 -1.17 -4.73 21.91
C PRO A 88 -0.62 -5.51 23.13
N GLY A 89 0.70 -5.62 23.25
CA GLY A 89 1.34 -6.23 24.43
C GLY A 89 2.42 -7.27 24.14
N GLU A 90 2.64 -7.65 22.89
CA GLU A 90 3.83 -8.41 22.48
C GLU A 90 4.82 -7.47 21.80
N GLU A 91 5.39 -6.53 22.57
CA GLU A 91 6.59 -5.82 22.12
C GLU A 91 7.74 -6.83 22.07
N HIS A 92 7.79 -7.56 20.96
CA HIS A 92 8.89 -8.47 20.66
C HIS A 92 10.14 -7.63 20.46
N GLU A 93 11.08 -7.73 21.41
CA GLU A 93 12.38 -7.08 21.29
C GLU A 93 13.03 -7.55 19.98
N PHE A 94 13.25 -6.62 19.05
CA PHE A 94 13.72 -6.94 17.71
C PHE A 94 15.17 -7.45 17.78
N ARG A 95 15.37 -8.75 17.53
CA ARG A 95 16.67 -9.42 17.57
C ARG A 95 17.29 -9.53 16.19
N GLN A 96 18.57 -9.85 16.16
CA GLN A 96 19.30 -10.13 14.92
C GLN A 96 18.66 -11.28 14.10
N THR A 97 18.15 -12.31 14.78
CA THR A 97 17.43 -13.42 14.13
C THR A 97 16.17 -12.96 13.40
N ASP A 98 15.52 -11.91 13.90
CA ASP A 98 14.32 -11.36 13.28
C ASP A 98 14.67 -10.54 12.04
N ALA A 99 15.81 -9.83 12.07
CA ALA A 99 16.34 -9.15 10.89
C ALA A 99 16.71 -10.15 9.78
N GLU A 100 17.31 -11.28 10.13
CA GLU A 100 17.64 -12.35 9.19
C GLU A 100 16.37 -12.98 8.58
N LYS A 101 15.37 -13.29 9.42
CA LYS A 101 14.05 -13.75 8.97
C LYS A 101 13.37 -12.73 8.06
N LEU A 102 13.36 -11.46 8.46
CA LEU A 102 12.75 -10.37 7.71
C LEU A 102 13.40 -10.23 6.33
N LEU A 103 14.72 -10.37 6.22
CA LEU A 103 15.41 -10.37 4.93
C LEU A 103 14.97 -11.55 4.03
N VAL A 104 14.79 -12.74 4.61
CA VAL A 104 14.26 -13.90 3.89
C VAL A 104 12.84 -13.63 3.41
N ASP A 105 11.99 -13.05 4.26
CA ASP A 105 10.60 -12.77 3.94
C ASP A 105 10.47 -11.66 2.88
N VAL A 106 11.27 -10.59 2.97
CA VAL A 106 11.34 -9.55 1.94
C VAL A 106 11.77 -10.12 0.58
N LYS A 107 12.73 -11.06 0.57
CA LYS A 107 13.11 -11.75 -0.67
C LYS A 107 11.96 -12.58 -1.25
N LYS A 108 11.21 -13.29 -0.41
CA LYS A 108 10.01 -14.03 -0.86
C LYS A 108 8.96 -13.08 -1.43
N LEU A 109 8.69 -11.95 -0.76
CA LEU A 109 7.76 -10.93 -1.25
C LEU A 109 8.15 -10.41 -2.64
N GLN A 110 9.44 -10.13 -2.84
CA GLN A 110 9.99 -9.73 -4.14
C GLN A 110 9.83 -10.82 -5.19
N GLN A 111 10.07 -12.09 -4.84
CA GLN A 111 9.85 -13.24 -5.74
C GLN A 111 8.37 -13.43 -6.11
N LEU A 112 7.45 -13.05 -5.23
CA LEU A 112 6.01 -13.04 -5.51
C LEU A 112 5.55 -11.84 -6.35
N GLY A 113 6.47 -10.91 -6.65
CA GLY A 113 6.21 -9.70 -7.42
C GLY A 113 5.71 -8.51 -6.59
N ILE A 114 5.89 -8.55 -5.26
CA ILE A 114 5.54 -7.46 -4.33
C ILE A 114 6.81 -6.67 -4.03
N ILE A 115 6.86 -5.40 -4.44
CA ILE A 115 8.04 -4.51 -4.29
C ILE A 115 7.63 -3.17 -3.67
N ARG A 116 8.61 -2.29 -3.38
CA ARG A 116 8.41 -0.98 -2.71
C ARG A 116 7.72 -1.07 -1.34
N ILE A 117 8.14 -2.04 -0.54
CA ILE A 117 7.64 -2.28 0.81
C ILE A 117 8.33 -1.31 1.78
N ASP A 118 7.55 -0.61 2.62
CA ASP A 118 8.07 0.25 3.70
C ASP A 118 8.55 -0.60 4.88
N VAL A 119 9.76 -1.15 4.75
CA VAL A 119 10.35 -1.97 5.81
C VAL A 119 10.90 -1.07 6.92
N ALA A 120 10.15 -0.97 8.01
CA ALA A 120 10.57 -0.29 9.22
C ALA A 120 10.06 -1.02 10.46
N ALA A 121 10.75 -0.89 11.60
CA ALA A 121 10.37 -1.56 12.84
C ALA A 121 8.91 -1.28 13.27
N ARG A 122 8.42 -0.05 13.03
CA ARG A 122 7.01 0.34 13.28
C ARG A 122 5.97 -0.43 12.46
N GLN A 123 6.38 -1.02 11.33
CA GLN A 123 5.53 -1.75 10.38
C GLN A 123 5.59 -3.26 10.60
N LEU A 124 6.17 -3.71 11.72
CA LEU A 124 6.29 -5.11 12.09
C LEU A 124 5.41 -5.43 13.28
N LEU A 125 4.56 -6.45 13.13
CA LEU A 125 3.72 -7.00 14.19
C LEU A 125 4.00 -8.50 14.28
N GLY A 126 4.61 -8.95 15.38
CA GLY A 126 5.03 -10.35 15.55
C GLY A 126 5.96 -10.84 14.43
N CYS A 127 6.90 -10.00 13.98
CA CYS A 127 7.80 -10.26 12.84
C CYS A 127 7.10 -10.50 11.49
N ARG A 128 5.84 -10.07 11.33
CA ARG A 128 5.11 -9.99 10.05
C ARG A 128 4.95 -8.54 9.63
N ILE A 129 4.94 -8.28 8.32
CA ILE A 129 4.78 -6.93 7.77
C ILE A 129 3.30 -6.53 7.80
N SER A 130 3.00 -5.34 8.32
CA SER A 130 1.63 -4.83 8.44
C SER A 130 1.25 -3.77 7.41
N ASP A 131 2.22 -3.11 6.80
CA ASP A 131 1.98 -1.97 5.90
C ASP A 131 2.45 -2.26 4.47
N PHE A 132 1.48 -2.28 3.55
CA PHE A 132 1.69 -2.40 2.11
C PHE A 132 1.09 -1.22 1.35
N SER A 133 0.82 -0.09 2.01
CA SER A 133 0.23 1.11 1.39
C SER A 133 1.04 1.63 0.20
N THR A 134 2.36 1.44 0.22
CA THR A 134 3.28 1.84 -0.87
C THR A 134 3.64 0.70 -1.82
N ALA A 135 3.13 -0.51 -1.57
CA ALA A 135 3.57 -1.71 -2.26
C ALA A 135 3.08 -1.73 -3.71
N VAL A 136 3.97 -2.11 -4.62
CA VAL A 136 3.65 -2.39 -6.01
C VAL A 136 3.59 -3.89 -6.20
N THR A 137 2.43 -4.41 -6.60
CA THR A 137 2.19 -5.85 -6.78
C THR A 137 2.01 -6.19 -8.26
N ALA A 138 2.86 -7.06 -8.79
CA ALA A 138 2.78 -7.54 -10.17
C ALA A 138 1.58 -8.48 -10.38
N PRO A 139 0.89 -8.42 -11.54
CA PRO A 139 1.14 -7.50 -12.65
C PRO A 139 0.72 -6.06 -12.29
N HIS A 140 1.53 -5.10 -12.73
CA HIS A 140 1.32 -3.66 -12.52
C HIS A 140 1.85 -2.97 -13.78
N PHE A 141 1.21 -1.93 -14.34
CA PHE A 141 1.78 -1.26 -15.55
C PHE A 141 3.23 -0.84 -15.35
N ALA A 142 3.58 -0.48 -14.12
CA ALA A 142 4.91 -0.06 -13.79
C ALA A 142 5.86 -1.28 -13.74
N ALA A 143 5.50 -2.33 -13.00
CA ALA A 143 6.38 -3.49 -12.84
C ALA A 143 6.37 -4.47 -14.03
N THR A 144 5.39 -4.36 -14.92
CA THR A 144 5.21 -5.18 -16.14
C THR A 144 4.74 -4.32 -17.33
N PRO A 145 5.49 -3.26 -17.72
CA PRO A 145 5.07 -2.31 -18.75
C PRO A 145 4.98 -2.94 -20.14
N GLU A 146 5.71 -4.03 -20.36
CA GLU A 146 5.67 -4.84 -21.59
C GLU A 146 4.30 -5.45 -21.86
N ARG A 147 3.47 -5.66 -20.83
CA ARG A 147 2.10 -6.17 -20.97
C ARG A 147 1.13 -5.13 -21.52
N ASN A 148 1.49 -3.84 -21.54
CA ASN A 148 0.65 -2.81 -22.12
C ASN A 148 1.05 -2.55 -23.59
N PRO A 149 0.19 -2.91 -24.56
CA PRO A 149 0.48 -2.74 -25.99
C PRO A 149 0.48 -1.26 -26.44
N HIS A 150 -0.02 -0.35 -25.61
CA HIS A 150 -0.11 1.08 -25.92
C HIS A 150 1.08 1.90 -25.43
N LEU A 151 2.01 1.32 -24.66
CA LEU A 151 3.20 2.03 -24.20
C LEU A 151 4.30 2.05 -25.25
N THR A 152 4.73 3.25 -25.65
CA THR A 152 5.91 3.42 -26.51
C THR A 152 7.19 3.03 -25.76
N PRO A 153 8.29 2.68 -26.45
CA PRO A 153 9.55 2.33 -25.80
C PRO A 153 10.08 3.39 -24.82
N ASP A 154 9.92 4.68 -25.15
CA ASP A 154 10.39 5.77 -24.28
C ASP A 154 9.51 5.92 -23.04
N MET A 155 8.20 5.71 -23.15
CA MET A 155 7.30 5.68 -21.99
C MET A 155 7.64 4.52 -21.06
N ARG A 156 8.00 3.34 -21.60
CA ARG A 156 8.43 2.19 -20.78
C ARG A 156 9.70 2.50 -20.00
N LYS A 157 10.71 3.12 -20.64
CA LYS A 157 11.95 3.54 -19.96
C LYS A 157 11.69 4.55 -18.86
N ALA A 158 10.79 5.52 -19.09
CA ALA A 158 10.43 6.51 -18.08
C ALA A 158 9.74 5.87 -16.87
N ILE A 159 8.82 4.93 -17.12
CA ILE A 159 8.12 4.16 -16.08
C ILE A 159 9.09 3.30 -15.28
N GLU A 160 9.99 2.58 -15.96
CA GLU A 160 11.02 1.76 -15.32
C GLU A 160 11.93 2.63 -14.43
N LEU A 161 12.38 3.78 -14.94
CA LEU A 161 13.16 4.73 -14.17
C LEU A 161 12.42 5.18 -12.90
N GLU A 162 11.13 5.50 -12.99
CA GLU A 162 10.34 6.00 -11.84
C GLU A 162 10.21 4.94 -10.73
N ILE A 163 10.05 3.66 -11.07
CA ILE A 163 9.91 2.57 -10.08
C ILE A 163 11.20 2.34 -9.30
N PHE A 164 12.33 2.39 -10.00
CA PHE A 164 13.65 2.15 -9.41
C PHE A 164 14.30 3.43 -8.89
N SER A 165 13.73 4.59 -9.20
CA SER A 165 14.13 5.85 -8.59
C SER A 165 13.69 5.88 -7.13
N LYS A 166 14.59 6.31 -6.25
CA LYS A 166 14.27 6.53 -4.84
C LYS A 166 13.06 7.49 -4.75
N PRO A 167 12.14 7.30 -3.78
CA PRO A 167 11.19 8.34 -3.46
C PRO A 167 11.98 9.62 -3.19
N ARG A 168 11.55 10.74 -3.78
CA ARG A 168 12.06 12.06 -3.42
C ARG A 168 11.76 12.27 -1.94
N THR A 169 12.73 11.96 -1.08
CA THR A 169 12.66 12.35 0.32
C THR A 169 12.72 13.87 0.31
N THR A 170 11.57 14.53 0.46
CA THR A 170 11.55 15.92 0.88
C THR A 170 12.14 15.90 2.28
N ILE A 171 13.44 16.17 2.38
CA ILE A 171 14.08 16.46 3.66
C ILE A 171 13.40 17.74 4.14
N SER A 172 12.37 17.62 4.98
CA SER A 172 11.94 18.76 5.77
C SER A 172 13.13 19.11 6.65
N SER A 173 13.71 20.28 6.39
CA SER A 173 14.80 20.86 7.15
C SER A 173 14.64 20.61 8.65
N LEU A 174 15.55 19.82 9.22
CA LEU A 174 15.90 19.94 10.63
C LEU A 174 16.47 21.34 10.84
N THR A 175 15.63 22.29 11.22
CA THR A 175 16.06 23.47 11.97
C THR A 175 16.28 23.03 13.41
N ARG A 176 17.55 23.03 13.82
CA ARG A 176 17.98 23.10 15.22
C ARG A 176 17.48 24.38 15.88
#